data_AF-A0A0B3SI49-F1
#
_entry.id   AF-A0A0B3SI49-F1
#
_cell.length_a   1.000
_cell.length_b   1.000
_cell.length_c   1.000
_cell.angle_alpha   90.00
_cell.angle_beta   90.00
_cell.angle_gamma   90.00
#
_symmetry.space_group_name_H-M   'P 1'
#
loop_
_entity.id
_entity.type
_entity.pdbx_description
1 polymer ?
#
loop_
_entity_poly.entity_id
_entity_poly.type
_entity_poly.pdbx_seq_one_letter_code
_entity_poly.pdbx_strand_id
1 'polypeptide(L)'
;MILFLKDEPAPLTMSSREIAELLEKRHDDVKRSIETLAKRGVIELPQSEEDQIETGHGRKHAVQVYYLEKRDCFVVVAQLSPEFTARTVDRWQELEAERE
;
A
#
# COMPACT_ATOMS: atom_id res chain seq x y z
N MET A 1 12.69 14.14 38.47
CA MET A 1 13.02 13.77 37.08
C MET A 1 11.76 13.22 36.45
N ILE A 2 10.95 14.07 35.83
CA ILE A 2 9.72 13.63 35.17
C ILE A 2 10.16 13.07 33.81
N LEU A 3 10.01 11.75 33.64
CA LEU A 3 10.19 11.09 32.35
C LEU A 3 9.08 11.59 31.43
N PHE A 4 9.46 12.36 30.40
CA PHE A 4 8.60 12.66 29.28
C PHE A 4 8.23 11.33 28.61
N LEU A 5 6.98 10.89 28.80
CA LEU A 5 6.34 9.97 27.87
C LEU A 5 6.26 10.73 26.55
N LYS A 6 7.19 10.42 25.65
CA LYS A 6 7.13 10.86 24.27
C LYS A 6 5.87 10.23 23.68
N ASP A 7 4.85 11.04 23.50
CA ASP A 7 3.72 10.75 22.64
C ASP A 7 4.26 10.79 21.20
N GLU A 8 4.99 9.74 20.81
CA GLU A 8 5.44 9.60 19.43
C GLU A 8 4.18 9.38 18.59
N PRO A 9 3.90 10.25 17.60
CA PRO A 9 2.75 10.05 16.73
C PRO A 9 2.89 8.68 16.07
N ALA A 10 1.79 7.92 16.04
CA ALA A 10 1.76 6.63 15.35
C ALA A 10 2.35 6.79 13.94
N PRO A 11 3.16 5.82 13.47
CA PRO A 11 3.80 5.90 12.17
C PRO A 11 2.75 6.17 11.08
N LEU A 12 3.05 7.09 10.17
CA LEU A 12 2.15 7.41 9.07
C LEU A 12 2.07 6.23 8.11
N THR A 13 0.90 5.61 8.03
CA THR A 13 0.62 4.45 7.16
C THR A 13 -0.49 4.74 6.17
N MET A 14 -0.52 3.99 5.07
CA MET A 14 -1.67 3.88 4.17
C MET A 14 -2.23 2.47 4.22
N SER A 15 -3.55 2.34 4.30
CA SER A 15 -4.20 1.04 4.32
C SER A 15 -4.26 0.40 2.93
N SER A 16 -4.25 -0.92 2.89
CA SER A 16 -4.51 -1.71 1.68
C SER A 16 -5.85 -1.40 1.00
N ARG A 17 -6.82 -0.84 1.74
CA ARG A 17 -8.09 -0.37 1.18
C ARG A 17 -7.94 0.96 0.45
N GLU A 18 -7.25 1.93 1.05
CA GLU A 18 -6.93 3.20 0.39
C GLU A 18 -6.13 2.95 -0.89
N ILE A 19 -5.18 2.01 -0.87
CA ILE A 19 -4.44 1.60 -2.09
C ILE A 19 -5.40 1.00 -3.13
N ALA A 20 -6.34 0.15 -2.71
CA ALA A 20 -7.32 -0.45 -3.62
C ALA A 20 -8.21 0.61 -4.27
N GLU A 21 -8.68 1.58 -3.50
CA GLU A 21 -9.47 2.71 -3.98
C GLU A 21 -8.65 3.60 -4.94
N LEU A 22 -7.43 3.97 -4.56
CA LEU A 22 -6.54 4.79 -5.37
C LEU A 22 -6.22 4.16 -6.74
N LEU A 23 -6.11 2.84 -6.78
CA LEU A 23 -5.79 2.10 -8.01
C LEU A 23 -7.02 1.57 -8.74
N GLU A 24 -8.23 1.84 -8.23
CA GLU A 24 -9.50 1.29 -8.73
C GLU A 24 -9.46 -0.24 -8.89
N LYS A 25 -8.86 -0.93 -7.91
CA LYS A 25 -8.68 -2.38 -7.89
C LYS A 25 -9.45 -3.02 -6.75
N ARG A 26 -9.67 -4.34 -6.84
CA ARG A 26 -10.26 -5.08 -5.72
C ARG A 26 -9.26 -5.15 -4.57
N HIS A 27 -9.75 -4.97 -3.35
CA HIS A 27 -8.94 -5.08 -2.13
C HIS A 27 -8.23 -6.44 -2.00
N ASP A 28 -8.88 -7.52 -2.43
CA ASP A 28 -8.28 -8.86 -2.47
C ASP A 28 -7.02 -8.95 -3.34
N ASP A 29 -6.99 -8.22 -4.46
CA ASP A 29 -5.82 -8.20 -5.36
C ASP A 29 -4.65 -7.46 -4.70
N VAL A 30 -4.94 -6.38 -3.97
CA VAL A 30 -3.95 -5.64 -3.18
C VAL A 30 -3.37 -6.52 -2.09
N LYS A 31 -4.21 -7.19 -1.29
CA LYS A 31 -3.76 -8.11 -0.23
C LYS A 31 -2.86 -9.22 -0.77
N ARG A 32 -3.28 -9.87 -1.86
CA ARG A 32 -2.50 -10.93 -2.49
C ARG A 32 -1.13 -10.42 -2.95
N SER A 33 -1.07 -9.20 -3.48
CA SER A 33 0.19 -8.56 -3.88
C SER A 33 1.11 -8.34 -2.67
N ILE A 34 0.57 -7.79 -1.57
CA ILE A 34 1.30 -7.59 -0.31
C ILE A 34 1.88 -8.91 0.21
N GLU A 35 1.04 -9.93 0.36
CA GLU A 35 1.47 -11.25 0.85
C GLU A 35 2.52 -11.89 -0.06
N THR A 36 2.38 -11.73 -1.38
CA THR A 36 3.34 -12.25 -2.35
C THR A 36 4.68 -11.53 -2.26
N LEU A 37 4.68 -10.20 -2.15
CA LEU A 37 5.89 -9.39 -2.01
C LEU A 37 6.60 -9.67 -0.67
N ALA A 38 5.84 -9.81 0.42
CA ALA A 38 6.35 -10.18 1.72
C ALA A 38 6.99 -11.57 1.70
N LYS A 39 6.31 -12.55 1.09
CA LYS A 39 6.84 -13.92 0.92
C LYS A 39 8.15 -13.94 0.10
N ARG A 40 8.31 -13.01 -0.84
CA ARG A 40 9.54 -12.85 -1.64
C ARG A 40 10.63 -12.06 -0.91
N GLY A 41 10.36 -11.51 0.28
CA GLY A 41 11.28 -10.66 1.03
C GLY A 41 11.51 -9.29 0.39
N VAL A 42 10.60 -8.84 -0.50
CA VAL A 42 10.70 -7.52 -1.16
C VAL A 42 10.21 -6.40 -0.24
N ILE A 43 9.24 -6.72 0.62
CA ILE A 43 8.71 -5.90 1.71
C ILE A 43 8.68 -6.76 2.98
N GLU A 44 8.62 -6.15 4.16
CA GLU A 44 8.24 -6.88 5.37
C GLU A 44 6.72 -7.08 5.40
N LEU A 45 6.23 -8.14 6.05
CA LEU A 45 4.78 -8.33 6.17
C LEU A 45 4.21 -7.20 7.04
N PRO A 46 3.34 -6.32 6.51
CA PRO A 46 2.87 -5.16 7.25
C PRO A 46 1.94 -5.58 8.39
N GLN A 47 1.79 -4.69 9.39
CA GLN A 47 0.78 -4.89 10.43
C GLN A 47 -0.63 -4.91 9.81
N SER A 48 -1.52 -5.70 10.42
CA SER A 48 -2.85 -5.89 9.89
C SER A 48 -3.91 -6.02 10.98
N GLU A 49 -5.08 -5.45 10.74
CA GLU A 49 -6.25 -5.50 11.65
C GLU A 49 -7.46 -6.10 10.94
N GLU A 50 -8.39 -6.67 11.70
CA GLU A 50 -9.67 -7.16 11.16
C GLU A 50 -10.71 -6.04 11.20
N ASP A 51 -11.11 -5.56 10.03
CA ASP A 51 -12.19 -4.59 9.89
C ASP A 51 -13.52 -5.28 9.61
N GLN A 52 -14.60 -4.82 10.25
CA GLN A 52 -15.95 -5.27 9.91
C GLN A 52 -16.52 -4.40 8.81
N ILE A 53 -16.73 -5.01 7.63
CA ILE A 53 -17.39 -4.35 6.51
C ILE A 53 -18.85 -4.76 6.47
N GLU A 54 -19.75 -3.78 6.47
CA GLU A 54 -21.16 -4.01 6.22
C GLU A 54 -21.41 -4.08 4.70
N THR A 55 -21.89 -5.24 4.25
CA THR A 55 -22.36 -5.40 2.86
C THR A 55 -23.81 -4.94 2.75
N GLY A 56 -24.29 -4.62 1.54
CA GLY A 56 -25.63 -4.05 1.29
C GLY A 56 -26.84 -4.89 1.71
N HIS A 57 -26.66 -5.99 2.45
CA HIS A 57 -27.72 -6.81 3.06
C HIS A 57 -27.62 -6.81 4.60
N GLY A 58 -26.90 -5.86 5.21
CA GLY A 58 -26.69 -5.77 6.66
C GLY A 58 -25.78 -6.86 7.23
N ARG A 59 -25.16 -7.69 6.37
CA ARG A 59 -24.20 -8.71 6.79
C ARG A 59 -22.83 -8.07 6.96
N LYS A 60 -22.31 -8.18 8.18
CA LYS A 60 -20.95 -7.77 8.51
C LYS A 60 -19.98 -8.91 8.20
N HIS A 61 -18.96 -8.62 7.42
CA HIS A 61 -17.87 -9.53 7.11
C HIS A 61 -16.58 -8.96 7.68
N ALA A 62 -15.85 -9.78 8.44
CA ALA A 62 -14.50 -9.44 8.87
C ALA A 62 -13.56 -9.53 7.67
N VAL A 63 -12.79 -8.48 7.42
CA VAL A 63 -11.80 -8.40 6.36
C VAL A 63 -10.49 -7.88 6.94
N GLN A 64 -9.43 -8.65 6.72
CA GLN A 64 -8.07 -8.23 7.07
C GLN A 64 -7.65 -7.02 6.23
N VAL A 65 -7.23 -5.95 6.88
CA VAL A 65 -6.65 -4.74 6.29
C VAL A 65 -5.21 -4.61 6.74
N TYR A 66 -4.29 -4.48 5.78
CA TYR A 66 -2.86 -4.19 6.04
C TYR A 66 -2.60 -2.68 6.06
N TYR A 67 -1.66 -2.24 6.89
CA TYR A 67 -1.19 -0.85 7.00
C TYR A 67 0.27 -0.77 6.59
N LEU A 68 0.54 -0.05 5.51
CA LEU A 68 1.85 0.00 4.88
C LEU A 68 2.52 1.33 5.16
N GLU A 69 3.82 1.27 5.46
CA GLU A 69 4.65 2.46 5.45
C GLU A 69 4.89 2.96 4.02
N LYS A 70 5.36 4.21 3.91
CA LYS A 70 5.51 4.92 2.64
C LYS A 70 6.27 4.11 1.57
N ARG A 71 7.40 3.48 1.94
CA ARG A 71 8.25 2.75 1.00
C ARG A 71 7.52 1.55 0.41
N ASP A 72 6.88 0.75 1.26
CA ASP A 72 6.18 -0.46 0.84
C ASP A 72 4.90 -0.15 0.05
N CYS A 73 4.25 0.99 0.33
CA CYS A 73 3.16 1.51 -0.51
C CYS A 73 3.62 1.68 -1.96
N PHE A 74 4.77 2.33 -2.20
CA PHE A 74 5.27 2.55 -3.56
C PHE A 74 5.60 1.24 -4.27
N VAL A 75 6.17 0.27 -3.56
CA VAL A 75 6.49 -1.05 -4.14
C VAL A 75 5.21 -1.79 -4.54
N VAL A 76 4.20 -1.81 -3.67
CA VAL A 76 2.90 -2.45 -3.96
C VAL A 76 2.19 -1.75 -5.12
N VAL A 77 2.20 -0.41 -5.14
CA VAL A 77 1.62 0.39 -6.23
C VAL A 77 2.32 0.11 -7.56
N ALA A 78 3.65 0.08 -7.59
CA ALA A 78 4.42 -0.21 -8.81
C ALA A 78 4.09 -1.60 -9.37
N GLN A 79 3.94 -2.61 -8.49
CA GLN A 79 3.55 -3.96 -8.89
C GLN A 79 2.12 -4.03 -9.45
N LEU A 80 1.19 -3.22 -8.94
CA LEU A 80 -0.22 -3.25 -9.31
C LEU A 80 -0.60 -2.30 -10.45
N SER A 81 0.18 -1.24 -10.66
CA SER A 81 0.01 -0.28 -11.75
C SER A 81 1.26 -0.25 -12.63
N PRO A 82 1.38 -1.22 -13.56
CA PRO A 82 2.43 -1.19 -14.57
C PRO A 82 2.35 0.07 -15.45
N GLU A 83 1.17 0.67 -15.61
CA GLU A 83 0.99 1.93 -16.36
C GLU A 83 1.65 3.12 -15.67
N PHE A 84 1.55 3.21 -14.33
CA PHE A 84 2.27 4.21 -13.57
C PHE A 84 3.78 4.03 -13.70
N THR A 85 4.24 2.78 -13.65
CA THR A 85 5.66 2.44 -13.85
C THR A 85 6.12 2.81 -15.26
N ALA A 86 5.33 2.50 -16.30
CA ALA A 86 5.63 2.85 -17.69
C ALA A 86 5.76 4.37 -17.86
N ARG A 87 4.80 5.17 -17.39
CA ARG A 87 4.87 6.64 -17.45
C ARG A 87 6.10 7.20 -16.73
N THR A 88 6.51 6.59 -15.63
CA THR A 88 7.72 6.98 -14.91
C THR A 88 8.96 6.72 -15.75
N VAL A 89 9.03 5.55 -16.41
CA VAL A 89 10.12 5.18 -17.32
C VAL A 89 10.15 6.09 -18.54
N ASP A 90 9.02 6.28 -19.21
CA ASP A 90 8.89 7.14 -20.39
C ASP A 90 9.39 8.56 -20.08
N ARG A 91 9.02 9.11 -18.91
CA ARG A 91 9.46 10.44 -18.50
C ARG A 91 10.97 10.54 -18.30
N TRP A 92 11.62 9.48 -17.80
CA TRP A 92 13.07 9.45 -17.68
C TRP A 92 13.76 9.44 -19.04
N GLN A 93 13.22 8.69 -19.99
CA GLN A 93 13.76 8.64 -21.36
C GLN A 93 13.64 10.00 -22.06
N GLU A 94 12.54 10.72 -21.88
CA GLU A 94 12.40 12.10 -22.39
C GLU A 94 13.48 13.04 -21.82
N LEU A 95 13.70 12.99 -20.50
CA LEU A 95 14.71 13.80 -19.83
C LEU A 95 16.14 13.47 -20.27
N GLU A 96 16.41 12.21 -20.57
CA GLU A 96 17.69 11.77 -21.13
C GLU A 96 17.89 12.30 -22.55
N ALA A 97 16.85 12.22 -23.39
CA ALA A 97 16.88 12.73 -24.76
C ALA A 97 17.02 14.27 -24.85
N GLU A 98 16.49 15.02 -23.88
CA GLU A 98 16.67 16.48 -23.78
C GLU A 98 18.13 16.89 -23.49
N ARG A 99 18.98 15.96 -23.02
CA ARG A 99 20.36 16.23 -22.62
C ARG A 99 21.42 15.77 -23.62
N GLU A 100 21.00 15.12 -24.71
CA GLU A 100 21.85 14.67 -25.82
C GLU A 100 21.84 15.70 -26.97
#